data_AF-A0A945VR50-F1
#
_entry.id   AF-A0A945VR50-F1
#
_cell.length_a   1.000
_cell.length_b   1.000
_cell.length_c   1.000
_cell.angle_alpha   90.00
_cell.angle_beta   90.00
_cell.angle_gamma   90.00
#
_symmetry.space_group_name_H-M   'P 1'
#
loop_
_entity.id
_entity.type
_entity.pdbx_description
1 polymer ?
#
loop_
_entity_poly.entity_id
_entity_poly.type
_entity_poly.pdbx_seq_one_letter_code
_entity_poly.pdbx_strand_id
1 'polypeptide(L)'
;MNKLIDEFKEIIGEQHFLSFLFFLKEIGPDARTHRLCVVIASILRFAVKRLPAHCEDGTLSQALITLNEEPYLAQEQSDEFEMVFGLIDGLCSEAGILNGRESARGENYSIAENAILEYAAWYNMPWEDY
;
A
#
# COMPACT_ATOMS: atom_id res chain seq x y z
N MET A 1 2.93 -11.54 9.19
CA MET A 1 1.73 -10.70 8.95
C MET A 1 1.51 -9.71 10.10
N ASN A 2 1.29 -10.14 11.35
CA ASN A 2 1.08 -9.22 12.48
C ASN A 2 2.20 -8.18 12.68
N LYS A 3 3.47 -8.56 12.50
CA LYS A 3 4.62 -7.65 12.69
C LYS A 3 4.54 -6.39 11.81
N LEU A 4 4.22 -6.51 10.53
CA LEU A 4 4.16 -5.37 9.61
C LEU A 4 2.99 -4.44 9.92
N ILE A 5 1.86 -5.00 10.34
CA ILE A 5 0.71 -4.22 10.80
C ILE A 5 1.05 -3.44 12.07
N ASP A 6 1.78 -4.06 13.00
CA ASP A 6 2.20 -3.40 14.24
C ASP A 6 3.24 -2.30 13.97
N GLU A 7 4.24 -2.55 13.12
CA GLU A 7 5.17 -1.50 12.64
C GLU A 7 4.41 -0.35 11.95
N PHE A 8 3.40 -0.67 11.14
CA PHE A 8 2.58 0.35 10.49
C PHE A 8 1.78 1.18 11.48
N LYS A 9 1.17 0.55 12.50
CA LYS A 9 0.50 1.25 13.61
C LYS A 9 1.45 2.17 14.37
N GLU A 10 2.70 1.77 14.58
CA GLU A 10 3.71 2.63 15.19
C GLU A 10 4.01 3.86 14.33
N ILE A 11 4.10 3.69 13.00
CA ILE A 11 4.34 4.79 12.04
C ILE A 11 3.18 5.80 12.02
N ILE A 12 1.94 5.33 11.87
CA ILE A 12 0.77 6.21 11.68
C ILE A 12 0.02 6.54 12.97
N GLY A 13 0.31 5.86 14.06
CA GLY A 13 -0.40 5.95 15.34
C GLY A 13 -1.77 5.26 15.33
N GLU A 14 -2.11 4.66 16.47
CA GLU A 14 -3.29 3.82 16.69
C GLU A 14 -4.60 4.45 16.19
N GLN A 15 -4.85 5.72 16.51
CA GLN A 15 -6.11 6.38 16.12
C GLN A 15 -6.28 6.49 14.60
N HIS A 16 -5.20 6.75 13.86
CA HIS A 16 -5.26 6.84 12.39
C HIS A 16 -5.39 5.45 11.79
N PHE A 17 -4.68 4.46 12.34
CA PHE A 17 -4.81 3.08 11.94
C PHE A 17 -6.26 2.59 12.05
N LEU A 18 -6.89 2.77 13.22
CA LEU A 18 -8.28 2.38 13.44
C LEU A 18 -9.24 3.12 12.49
N SER A 19 -8.97 4.40 12.22
CA SER A 19 -9.80 5.20 11.31
C SER A 19 -9.70 4.73 9.86
N PHE A 20 -8.48 4.43 9.38
CA PHE A 20 -8.27 3.87 8.05
C PHE A 20 -8.83 2.47 7.93
N LEU A 21 -8.64 1.62 8.94
CA LEU A 21 -9.20 0.27 8.96
C LEU A 21 -10.72 0.30 8.92
N PHE A 22 -11.36 1.15 9.73
CA PHE A 22 -12.80 1.37 9.69
C PHE A 22 -13.27 1.83 8.31
N PHE A 23 -12.58 2.82 7.73
CA PHE A 23 -12.91 3.31 6.40
C PHE A 23 -12.81 2.20 5.33
N LEU A 24 -11.72 1.42 5.34
CA LEU A 24 -11.53 0.30 4.41
C LEU A 24 -12.59 -0.79 4.58
N LYS A 25 -13.05 -1.07 5.81
CA LYS A 25 -14.16 -2.00 6.06
C LYS A 25 -15.47 -1.54 5.42
N GLU A 26 -15.76 -0.24 5.49
CA GLU A 26 -16.99 0.33 4.95
C GLU A 26 -16.98 0.42 3.43
N ILE A 27 -15.84 0.72 2.80
CA ILE A 27 -15.78 0.93 1.34
C ILE A 27 -15.25 -0.27 0.55
N GLY A 28 -14.44 -1.13 1.19
CA GLY A 28 -13.59 -2.11 0.53
C GLY A 28 -14.30 -3.29 -0.13
N PRO A 29 -15.29 -3.94 0.52
CA PRO A 29 -15.95 -5.12 -0.02
C PRO A 29 -16.55 -4.89 -1.42
N ASP A 30 -17.23 -3.76 -1.61
CA ASP A 30 -17.93 -3.44 -2.86
C ASP A 30 -17.13 -2.52 -3.81
N ALA A 31 -15.99 -1.98 -3.36
CA ALA A 31 -15.17 -1.10 -4.19
C ALA A 31 -14.58 -1.85 -5.39
N ARG A 32 -14.50 -1.17 -6.54
CA ARG A 32 -13.67 -1.63 -7.67
C ARG A 32 -12.20 -1.56 -7.28
N THR A 33 -11.44 -2.60 -7.63
CA THR A 33 -10.01 -2.77 -7.32
C THR A 33 -9.21 -1.48 -7.53
N HIS A 34 -9.24 -0.90 -8.74
CA HIS A 34 -8.48 0.32 -9.06
C HIS A 34 -8.79 1.51 -8.12
N ARG A 35 -10.04 1.69 -7.67
CA ARG A 35 -10.38 2.78 -6.75
C ARG A 35 -9.84 2.53 -5.36
N LEU A 36 -9.93 1.28 -4.92
CA LEU A 36 -9.42 0.86 -3.63
C LEU A 36 -7.89 0.97 -3.58
N CYS A 37 -7.19 0.63 -4.66
CA CYS A 37 -5.74 0.76 -4.78
C CYS A 37 -5.28 2.20 -4.57
N VAL A 38 -5.96 3.19 -5.15
CA VAL A 38 -5.65 4.62 -4.93
C VAL A 38 -5.85 5.03 -3.47
N VAL A 39 -6.89 4.52 -2.80
CA VAL A 39 -7.12 4.79 -1.36
C VAL A 39 -5.99 4.21 -0.51
N ILE A 40 -5.61 2.96 -0.76
CA ILE A 40 -4.51 2.31 -0.04
C ILE A 40 -3.19 3.04 -0.30
N ALA A 41 -2.89 3.37 -1.56
CA ALA A 41 -1.73 4.18 -1.91
C ALA A 41 -1.72 5.51 -1.14
N SER A 42 -2.86 6.19 -1.04
CA SER A 42 -3.01 7.44 -0.25
C SER A 42 -2.70 7.24 1.24
N ILE A 43 -3.11 6.11 1.81
CA ILE A 43 -2.81 5.72 3.20
C ILE A 43 -1.30 5.49 3.38
N LEU A 44 -0.63 4.85 2.41
CA LEU A 44 0.83 4.70 2.43
C LEU A 44 1.55 6.04 2.30
N ARG A 45 1.08 6.95 1.42
CA ARG A 45 1.60 8.33 1.33
C ARG A 45 1.47 9.09 2.65
N PHE A 46 0.36 8.88 3.35
CA PHE A 46 0.15 9.46 4.66
C PHE A 46 1.19 8.93 5.68
N ALA A 47 1.52 7.64 5.62
CA ALA A 47 2.55 7.04 6.47
C ALA A 47 3.95 7.61 6.19
N VAL A 48 4.35 7.72 4.92
CA VAL A 48 5.67 8.27 4.53
C VAL A 48 5.89 9.67 5.10
N LYS A 49 4.86 10.52 5.10
CA LYS A 49 4.93 11.89 5.66
C LYS A 49 5.17 11.94 7.17
N ARG A 50 5.11 10.81 7.86
CA ARG A 50 5.33 10.67 9.30
C ARG A 50 6.62 9.93 9.65
N LEU A 51 7.32 9.43 8.64
CA LEU A 51 8.57 8.72 8.86
C LEU A 51 9.68 9.70 9.29
N PRO A 52 10.59 9.25 10.16
CA PRO A 52 11.81 9.99 10.45
C PRO A 52 12.70 10.06 9.21
N ALA A 53 13.60 11.06 9.14
CA ALA A 53 14.55 11.20 8.04
C ALA A 53 15.57 10.04 7.92
N HIS A 54 15.71 9.25 8.99
CA HIS A 54 16.55 8.06 9.04
C HIS A 54 15.75 6.90 9.63
N CYS A 55 15.78 5.77 8.96
CA CYS A 55 15.17 4.52 9.39
C CYS A 55 16.21 3.39 9.35
N GLU A 56 15.96 2.35 10.13
CA GLU A 56 16.82 1.16 10.13
C GLU A 56 16.61 0.33 8.86
N ASP A 57 17.68 -0.32 8.40
CA ASP A 57 17.64 -1.20 7.24
C ASP A 57 16.73 -2.41 7.49
N GLY A 58 16.00 -2.85 6.46
CA GLY A 58 15.09 -3.98 6.51
C GLY A 58 13.79 -3.72 7.28
N THR A 59 13.44 -2.45 7.53
CA THR A 59 12.17 -2.06 8.17
C THR A 59 11.12 -1.64 7.14
N LEU A 60 9.84 -1.69 7.55
CA LEU A 60 8.75 -1.17 6.71
C LEU A 60 8.94 0.31 6.36
N SER A 61 9.51 1.08 7.27
CA SER A 61 9.83 2.50 7.04
C SER A 61 10.79 2.68 5.88
N GLN A 62 11.87 1.89 5.85
CA GLN A 62 12.81 1.90 4.73
C GLN A 62 12.11 1.49 3.44
N ALA A 63 11.38 0.37 3.44
CA ALA A 63 10.71 -0.11 2.23
C ALA A 63 9.77 0.95 1.61
N LEU A 64 9.01 1.67 2.44
CA LEU A 64 8.17 2.77 1.97
C LEU A 64 9.00 3.92 1.37
N ILE A 65 10.07 4.35 2.03
CA ILE A 65 10.94 5.44 1.54
C ILE A 65 11.59 5.02 0.22
N THR A 66 12.22 3.84 0.17
CA THR A 66 12.91 3.31 -1.00
C THR A 66 11.96 3.21 -2.20
N LEU A 67 10.75 2.64 -2.04
CA LEU A 67 9.77 2.58 -3.14
C LEU A 67 9.26 3.95 -3.59
N ASN A 68 9.33 4.97 -2.73
CA ASN A 68 8.99 6.35 -3.11
C ASN A 68 10.14 7.06 -3.84
N GLU A 69 11.39 6.78 -3.48
CA GLU A 69 12.58 7.39 -4.10
C GLU A 69 12.99 6.66 -5.38
N GLU A 70 12.74 5.35 -5.45
CA GLU A 70 13.12 4.46 -6.54
C GLU A 70 11.90 3.68 -7.08
N PRO A 71 10.95 4.35 -7.78
CA PRO A 71 9.68 3.73 -8.21
C PRO A 71 9.83 2.50 -9.10
N TYR A 72 10.96 2.34 -9.80
CA TYR A 72 11.21 1.18 -10.67
C TYR A 72 11.26 -0.14 -9.90
N LEU A 73 11.62 -0.11 -8.61
CA LEU A 73 11.68 -1.28 -7.73
C LEU A 73 10.30 -1.91 -7.48
N ALA A 74 9.22 -1.17 -7.69
CA ALA A 74 7.86 -1.70 -7.65
C ALA A 74 7.56 -2.63 -8.83
N GLN A 75 8.19 -2.41 -9.99
CA GLN A 75 8.03 -3.26 -11.18
C GLN A 75 8.91 -4.51 -11.11
N GLU A 76 10.06 -4.41 -10.43
CA GLU A 76 11.02 -5.50 -10.27
C GLU A 76 10.65 -6.51 -9.17
N GLN A 77 9.59 -6.25 -8.40
CA GLN A 77 9.18 -7.07 -7.25
C GLN A 77 10.33 -7.30 -6.26
N SER A 78 11.00 -6.21 -5.92
CA SER A 78 12.08 -6.14 -4.92
C SER A 78 11.65 -6.62 -3.51
N ASP A 79 12.61 -6.78 -2.61
CA ASP A 79 12.34 -7.11 -1.20
C ASP A 79 11.44 -6.03 -0.53
N GLU A 80 11.61 -4.77 -0.91
CA GLU A 80 10.77 -3.66 -0.47
C GLU A 80 9.33 -3.80 -0.98
N PHE A 81 9.15 -4.22 -2.24
CA PHE A 81 7.84 -4.54 -2.79
C PHE A 81 7.15 -5.64 -1.98
N GLU A 82 7.85 -6.75 -1.70
CA GLU A 82 7.30 -7.88 -0.94
C GLU A 82 6.90 -7.47 0.49
N MET A 83 7.69 -6.60 1.12
CA MET A 83 7.38 -6.09 2.45
C MET A 83 6.11 -5.23 2.46
N VAL A 84 5.98 -4.30 1.51
CA VAL A 84 4.78 -3.46 1.39
C VAL A 84 3.58 -4.30 0.93
N PHE A 85 3.79 -5.32 0.10
CA PHE A 85 2.76 -6.29 -0.29
C PHE A 85 2.20 -6.99 0.95
N GLY A 86 3.07 -7.53 1.80
CA GLY A 86 2.67 -8.20 3.03
C GLY A 86 1.92 -7.30 4.01
N LEU A 87 2.26 -5.99 4.04
CA LEU A 87 1.48 -5.01 4.79
C LEU A 87 0.07 -4.85 4.22
N ILE A 88 -0.06 -4.61 2.92
CA ILE A 88 -1.37 -4.34 2.29
C ILE A 88 -2.26 -5.57 2.34
N ASP A 89 -1.69 -6.76 2.14
CA ASP A 89 -2.42 -8.03 2.30
C ASP A 89 -2.98 -8.17 3.74
N GLY A 90 -2.15 -7.83 4.74
CA GLY A 90 -2.58 -7.76 6.14
C GLY A 90 -3.71 -6.75 6.37
N LEU A 91 -3.62 -5.54 5.80
CA LEU A 91 -4.66 -4.51 5.91
C LEU A 91 -5.97 -4.97 5.25
N CYS A 92 -5.88 -5.61 4.09
CA CYS A 92 -7.04 -6.17 3.39
C CYS A 92 -7.70 -7.27 4.24
N SER A 93 -6.90 -8.19 4.78
CA SER A 93 -7.38 -9.25 5.66
C SER A 93 -8.10 -8.70 6.90
N GLU A 94 -7.49 -7.74 7.61
CA GLU A 94 -8.10 -7.06 8.76
C GLU A 94 -9.39 -6.32 8.39
N ALA A 95 -9.49 -5.81 7.16
CA ALA A 95 -10.65 -5.13 6.63
C ALA A 95 -11.73 -6.07 6.05
N GLY A 96 -11.50 -7.39 6.03
CA GLY A 96 -12.42 -8.35 5.41
C GLY A 96 -12.48 -8.27 3.88
N ILE A 97 -11.39 -7.81 3.26
CA ILE A 97 -11.26 -7.62 1.83
C ILE A 97 -10.39 -8.73 1.25
N LEU A 98 -10.87 -9.39 0.19
CA LEU A 98 -10.06 -10.33 -0.58
C LEU A 98 -9.04 -9.56 -1.45
N ASN A 99 -7.76 -9.78 -1.17
CA ASN A 99 -6.63 -9.17 -1.90
C ASN A 99 -6.60 -9.63 -3.37
N GLY A 100 -6.71 -10.93 -3.59
CA GLY A 100 -6.88 -11.52 -4.92
C GLY A 100 -8.32 -11.35 -5.42
N ARG A 101 -8.48 -10.78 -6.62
CA ARG A 101 -9.78 -10.57 -7.26
C ARG A 101 -9.75 -11.00 -8.73
N GLU A 102 -10.88 -11.52 -9.19
CA GLU A 102 -11.10 -11.87 -10.59
C GLU A 102 -12.11 -10.88 -11.20
N SER A 103 -11.82 -10.34 -12.38
CA SER A 103 -12.80 -9.52 -13.11
C SER A 103 -13.85 -10.41 -13.78
N ALA A 104 -14.94 -9.77 -14.25
CA ALA A 104 -15.94 -10.42 -15.10
C ALA A 104 -15.37 -11.00 -16.43
N ARG A 105 -14.11 -10.67 -16.78
CA ARG A 105 -13.41 -11.20 -17.97
C ARG A 105 -12.44 -12.35 -17.63
N GLY A 106 -12.34 -12.77 -16.37
CA GLY A 106 -11.42 -13.81 -15.92
C GLY A 106 -9.99 -13.35 -15.69
N GLU A 107 -9.74 -12.04 -15.70
CA GLU A 107 -8.42 -11.48 -15.38
C GLU A 107 -8.24 -11.42 -13.86
N ASN A 108 -7.10 -11.90 -13.37
CA ASN A 108 -6.73 -11.87 -11.95
C ASN A 108 -5.97 -10.58 -11.62
N TYR A 109 -6.30 -9.98 -10.47
CA TYR A 109 -5.66 -8.78 -9.95
C TYR A 109 -5.36 -8.95 -8.47
N SER A 110 -4.26 -8.37 -8.03
CA SER A 110 -3.93 -8.20 -6.61
C SER A 110 -4.13 -6.74 -6.22
N ILE A 111 -4.93 -6.49 -5.17
CA ILE A 111 -5.08 -5.14 -4.60
C ILE A 111 -3.71 -4.63 -4.15
N ALA A 112 -2.93 -5.47 -3.47
CA ALA A 112 -1.61 -5.12 -2.96
C ALA A 112 -0.66 -4.70 -4.08
N GLU A 113 -0.52 -5.51 -5.12
CA GLU A 113 0.36 -5.20 -6.27
C GLU A 113 -0.06 -3.88 -6.94
N ASN A 114 -1.35 -3.74 -7.27
CA ASN A 114 -1.84 -2.53 -7.93
C ASN A 114 -1.69 -1.30 -7.03
N ALA A 115 -1.91 -1.42 -5.71
CA ALA A 115 -1.74 -0.31 -4.78
C ALA A 115 -0.28 0.12 -4.63
N ILE A 116 0.68 -0.82 -4.70
CA ILE A 116 2.11 -0.50 -4.68
C ILE A 116 2.51 0.24 -5.96
N LEU A 117 2.03 -0.21 -7.12
CA LEU A 117 2.26 0.47 -8.39
C LEU A 117 1.69 1.90 -8.38
N GLU A 118 0.46 2.08 -7.88
CA GLU A 118 -0.15 3.41 -7.70
C GLU A 118 0.62 4.28 -6.69
N TYR A 119 1.15 3.67 -5.63
CA TYR A 119 1.98 4.37 -4.64
C TYR A 119 3.32 4.83 -5.20
N ALA A 120 4.00 3.98 -5.98
CA ALA A 120 5.29 4.28 -6.60
C ALA A 120 5.14 5.32 -7.73
N ALA A 121 4.05 5.22 -8.51
CA ALA A 121 3.74 6.15 -9.59
C ALA A 121 3.05 7.45 -9.11
N TRP A 122 3.00 7.74 -7.80
CA TRP A 122 2.19 8.83 -7.24
C TRP A 122 2.44 10.21 -7.85
N TYR A 123 3.68 10.49 -8.26
CA TYR A 123 4.07 11.75 -8.91
C TYR A 123 4.33 11.60 -10.40
N ASN A 124 4.16 10.40 -10.97
CA ASN A 124 4.29 10.23 -12.41
C ASN A 124 3.15 10.99 -13.09
N MET A 125 3.52 11.92 -13.95
CA MET A 125 2.60 12.66 -14.79
C MET A 125 2.91 12.25 -16.24
N PRO A 126 2.45 11.07 -16.70
CA PRO A 126 2.77 10.54 -18.03
C PRO A 126 2.27 11.43 -19.19
N TRP A 127 1.50 12.47 -18.89
CA TRP A 127 1.05 13.50 -19.82
C TRP A 127 1.92 14.77 -19.80
N GLU A 128 2.99 14.83 -19.01
CA GLU A 128 3.96 15.95 -19.01
C GLU A 128 5.14 15.71 -19.94
N ASP A 129 5.27 14.51 -20.53
CA ASP A 129 6.27 14.19 -21.55
C ASP A 129 5.90 14.72 -22.96
N TYR A 130 5.53 16.01 -23.05
CA TYR A 130 5.24 16.72 -24.32
C TYR A 130 6.10 17.97 -24.53
#